data_AF-J3HYK1-F1
#
_entry.id   AF-J3HYK1-F1
#
_cell.length_a   1.000
_cell.length_b   1.000
_cell.length_c   1.000
_cell.angle_alpha   90.00
_cell.angle_beta   90.00
_cell.angle_gamma   90.00
#
_symmetry.space_group_name_H-M   'P 1'
#
loop_
_entity.id
_entity.type
_entity.pdbx_description
1 polymer ?
#
loop_
_entity_poly.entity_id
_entity_poly.type
_entity_poly.pdbx_seq_one_letter_code
_entity_poly.pdbx_strand_id
1 'polypeptide(L)'
;MQTEKTVDLLYVHSPITYSIGRYLHDHGYLKNEQLVVCGRKTTWHAPHINVGNDGIWDIGGACDFLEKVCQGLAGLGPVALNLYVPHSGFLLGKLFGMAGVVKSIFYLEEGSAAYDPENVTDPWNSVEVDTELLTRELERRGIIDTLRIDRDKLSRINSVPSYFFDGRHPAYAGAYCVSEKAFTHLTKVTVLNLECIEIIPQGEQVWVCLLPCLLNYFSALEKESDRPMLDKLLYGLILMVRMQSALVQNAGGALVIKFHPADDAYFKDAFKQNYYRYGTAYDAFFKMNEFDAGYEPGLYNFTKFIVINPSSASLYIEQFRGADHLVEVRFD
;
A
#
# COMPACT_ATOMS: atom_id res chain seq x y z
N MET A 1 33.93 -12.99 17.64
CA MET A 1 33.15 -12.77 16.41
C MET A 1 31.77 -12.28 16.84
N GLN A 2 31.37 -11.07 16.45
CA GLN A 2 29.98 -10.65 16.63
C GLN A 2 29.12 -11.49 15.69
N THR A 3 28.08 -12.13 16.23
CA THR A 3 27.08 -12.87 15.45
C THR A 3 26.25 -11.90 14.63
N GLU A 4 26.06 -12.18 13.34
CA GLU A 4 25.19 -11.39 12.46
C GLU A 4 23.76 -11.37 13.03
N LYS A 5 23.20 -10.18 13.21
CA LYS A 5 21.84 -10.00 13.71
C LYS A 5 20.86 -10.01 12.54
N THR A 6 19.84 -10.84 12.60
CA THR A 6 18.76 -10.81 11.59
C THR A 6 17.68 -9.82 12.02
N VAL A 7 17.17 -9.04 11.06
CA VAL A 7 16.09 -8.07 11.23
C VAL A 7 14.99 -8.38 10.22
N ASP A 8 13.74 -8.40 10.67
CA ASP A 8 12.57 -8.49 9.81
C ASP A 8 12.14 -7.06 9.43
N LEU A 9 12.42 -6.66 8.19
CA LEU A 9 11.99 -5.37 7.65
C LEU A 9 10.63 -5.53 6.98
N LEU A 10 9.60 -4.96 7.62
CA LEU A 10 8.23 -4.99 7.14
C LEU A 10 7.88 -3.65 6.48
N TYR A 11 7.61 -3.67 5.18
CA TYR A 11 7.17 -2.50 4.44
C TYR A 11 5.65 -2.52 4.22
N VAL A 12 4.95 -1.55 4.81
CA VAL A 12 3.50 -1.36 4.70
C VAL A 12 3.21 -0.03 4.02
N HIS A 13 2.41 -0.03 2.97
CA HIS A 13 2.10 1.18 2.19
C HIS A 13 0.67 1.28 1.68
N SER A 14 -0.14 0.28 2.00
CA SER A 14 -1.55 0.18 1.65
C SER A 14 -2.33 -0.50 2.77
N PRO A 15 -3.65 -0.33 2.82
CA PRO A 15 -4.46 -0.92 3.90
C PRO A 15 -4.36 -2.46 3.98
N ILE A 16 -4.28 -3.14 2.83
CA ILE A 16 -4.12 -4.60 2.81
C ILE A 16 -2.72 -5.03 3.29
N THR A 17 -1.66 -4.33 2.88
CA THR A 17 -0.29 -4.65 3.32
C THR A 17 -0.11 -4.38 4.80
N TYR A 18 -0.74 -3.33 5.33
CA TYR A 18 -0.87 -3.07 6.76
C TYR A 18 -1.57 -4.22 7.48
N SER A 19 -2.73 -4.66 6.98
CA SER A 19 -3.54 -5.73 7.60
C SER A 19 -2.79 -7.06 7.65
N ILE A 20 -2.12 -7.42 6.55
CA ILE A 20 -1.24 -8.60 6.48
C ILE A 20 -0.07 -8.42 7.47
N GLY A 21 0.59 -7.26 7.46
CA GLY A 21 1.70 -6.96 8.36
C GLY A 21 1.34 -7.10 9.84
N ARG A 22 0.18 -6.58 10.24
CA ARG A 22 -0.38 -6.73 11.59
C ARG A 22 -0.61 -8.19 11.93
N TYR A 23 -1.25 -8.96 11.03
CA TYR A 23 -1.46 -10.38 11.24
C TYR A 23 -0.14 -11.14 11.44
N LEU A 24 0.86 -10.88 10.61
CA LEU A 24 2.19 -11.52 10.72
C LEU A 24 2.88 -11.18 12.05
N HIS A 25 2.75 -9.94 12.51
CA HIS A 25 3.26 -9.51 13.81
C HIS A 25 2.55 -10.23 14.97
N ASP A 26 1.21 -10.15 15.00
CA ASP A 26 0.38 -10.64 16.10
C ASP A 26 0.39 -12.18 16.22
N HIS A 27 0.65 -12.90 15.13
CA HIS A 27 0.71 -14.37 15.09
C HIS A 27 2.13 -14.94 15.10
N GLY A 28 3.16 -14.11 15.34
CA GLY A 28 4.53 -14.58 15.54
C GLY A 28 5.24 -15.10 14.27
N TYR A 29 4.83 -14.64 13.08
CA TYR A 29 5.56 -14.91 11.84
C TYR A 29 6.87 -14.11 11.77
N LEU A 30 6.86 -12.90 12.32
CA LEU A 30 8.02 -12.00 12.40
C LEU A 30 8.83 -12.31 13.68
N LYS A 31 9.80 -13.21 13.57
CA LYS A 31 10.54 -13.80 14.71
C LYS A 31 11.76 -13.00 15.16
N ASN A 32 12.23 -12.05 14.35
CA ASN A 32 13.44 -11.31 14.61
C ASN A 32 13.13 -9.89 15.13
N GLU A 33 14.18 -9.09 15.36
CA GLU A 33 13.98 -7.66 15.60
C GLU A 33 13.26 -7.04 14.40
N GLN A 34 12.25 -6.23 14.65
CA GLN A 34 11.36 -5.72 13.60
C GLN A 34 11.68 -4.27 13.28
N LEU A 35 11.81 -4.00 11.98
CA LEU A 35 11.90 -2.66 11.44
C LEU A 35 10.71 -2.42 10.53
N VAL A 36 9.70 -1.71 11.03
CA VAL A 36 8.51 -1.40 10.24
C VAL A 36 8.73 -0.08 9.50
N VAL A 37 8.55 -0.10 8.18
CA VAL A 37 8.59 1.09 7.33
C VAL A 37 7.19 1.36 6.81
N CYS A 38 6.68 2.56 7.06
CA CYS A 38 5.36 3.01 6.66
C CYS A 38 5.47 3.96 5.46
N GLY A 39 4.85 3.56 4.35
CA GLY A 39 4.65 4.34 3.13
C GLY A 39 3.63 5.47 3.31
N ARG A 40 3.25 6.12 2.20
CA ARG A 40 2.47 7.36 2.23
C ARG A 40 1.15 7.22 3.00
N LYS A 41 0.98 8.06 4.03
CA LYS A 41 -0.22 8.14 4.89
C LYS A 41 -0.58 6.81 5.59
N THR A 42 0.32 5.83 5.61
CA THR A 42 0.20 4.65 6.46
C THR A 42 0.84 4.96 7.81
N THR A 43 0.29 4.41 8.88
CA THR A 43 0.85 4.52 10.23
C THR A 43 1.02 3.12 10.81
N TRP A 44 1.75 3.01 11.92
CA TRP A 44 1.88 1.77 12.66
C TRP A 44 1.82 2.02 14.16
N HIS A 45 1.02 1.24 14.88
CA HIS A 45 0.87 1.37 16.35
C HIS A 45 2.01 0.70 17.12
N ALA A 46 3.25 0.97 16.72
CA ALA A 46 4.50 0.61 17.40
C ALA A 46 5.66 1.45 16.82
N PRO A 47 6.91 1.33 17.30
CA PRO A 47 8.06 1.99 16.66
C PRO A 47 8.14 1.68 15.16
N HIS A 48 8.19 2.72 14.34
CA HIS A 48 8.24 2.61 12.88
C HIS A 48 8.98 3.78 12.25
N ILE A 49 9.40 3.60 11.00
CA ILE A 49 9.98 4.61 10.13
C ILE A 49 8.88 5.12 9.19
N ASN A 50 8.69 6.44 9.11
CA ASN A 50 7.81 7.05 8.11
C ASN A 50 8.62 7.53 6.90
N VAL A 51 8.19 7.16 5.69
CA VAL A 51 8.75 7.67 4.43
C VAL A 51 7.71 8.55 3.72
N GLY A 52 8.15 9.62 3.05
CA GLY A 52 7.23 10.59 2.42
C GLY A 52 6.66 10.11 1.08
N ASN A 53 7.35 9.18 0.45
CA ASN A 53 6.99 8.52 -0.80
C ASN A 53 7.36 7.05 -0.66
N ASP A 54 6.68 6.21 -1.42
CA ASP A 54 6.82 4.75 -1.39
C ASP A 54 8.17 4.27 -1.98
N GLY A 55 9.08 5.20 -2.30
CA GLY A 55 10.42 4.94 -2.84
C GLY A 55 10.43 4.44 -4.29
N ILE A 56 9.27 4.45 -4.94
CA ILE A 56 9.01 3.76 -6.20
C ILE A 56 9.32 4.62 -7.44
N TRP A 57 9.08 5.94 -7.36
CA TRP A 57 8.86 6.77 -8.54
C TRP A 57 10.08 7.58 -9.01
N ASP A 58 11.08 7.82 -8.15
CA ASP A 58 12.26 8.63 -8.48
C ASP A 58 13.49 8.26 -7.62
N ILE A 59 14.69 8.64 -8.09
CA ILE A 59 15.97 8.37 -7.41
C ILE A 59 16.01 9.00 -6.01
N GLY A 60 15.52 10.23 -5.86
CA GLY A 60 15.53 10.93 -4.59
C GLY A 60 14.68 10.21 -3.56
N GLY A 61 13.43 9.88 -3.91
CA GLY A 61 12.51 9.12 -3.08
C GLY A 61 13.04 7.73 -2.69
N ALA A 62 13.65 7.00 -3.62
CA ALA A 62 14.26 5.70 -3.32
C ALA A 62 15.44 5.83 -2.34
N CYS A 63 16.32 6.82 -2.54
CA CYS A 63 17.45 7.09 -1.66
C CYS A 63 17.01 7.56 -0.26
N ASP A 64 16.00 8.42 -0.16
CA ASP A 64 15.42 8.87 1.11
C ASP A 64 14.84 7.69 1.91
N PHE A 65 14.16 6.76 1.23
CA PHE A 65 13.64 5.53 1.83
C PHE A 65 14.79 4.70 2.42
N LEU A 66 15.78 4.38 1.59
CA LEU A 66 16.89 3.51 1.97
C LEU A 66 17.78 4.14 3.05
N GLU A 67 17.97 5.46 3.02
CA GLU A 67 18.71 6.18 4.06
C GLU A 67 18.04 6.02 5.43
N LYS A 68 16.72 6.15 5.51
CA LYS A 68 15.98 5.95 6.77
C LYS A 68 16.07 4.50 7.25
N VAL A 69 16.02 3.54 6.34
CA VAL A 69 16.29 2.13 6.67
C VAL A 69 17.70 1.97 7.25
N CYS A 70 18.72 2.54 6.59
CA CYS A 70 20.10 2.49 7.08
C CYS A 70 20.26 3.13 8.47
N GLN A 71 19.56 4.24 8.73
CA GLN A 71 19.52 4.88 10.04
C GLN A 71 18.89 3.98 11.11
N GLY A 72 17.80 3.27 10.77
CA GLY A 72 17.16 2.30 11.67
C GLY A 72 18.02 1.07 11.98
N LEU A 73 18.95 0.73 11.08
CA LEU A 73 19.91 -0.37 11.26
C LEU A 73 21.21 0.07 11.98
N ALA A 74 21.41 1.38 12.15
CA ALA A 74 22.65 1.91 12.72
C ALA A 74 22.88 1.41 14.15
N GLY A 75 24.09 0.95 14.43
CA GLY A 75 24.49 0.45 15.75
C GLY A 75 24.14 -1.01 16.04
N LEU A 76 23.46 -1.72 15.14
CA LEU A 76 23.11 -3.14 15.31
C LEU A 76 24.27 -4.12 15.01
N GLY A 77 25.42 -3.62 14.53
CA GLY A 77 26.53 -4.45 14.08
C GLY A 77 26.29 -5.05 12.68
N PRO A 78 26.92 -6.16 12.31
CA PRO A 78 26.61 -6.86 11.06
C PRO A 78 25.15 -7.31 11.02
N VAL A 79 24.40 -6.87 10.00
CA VAL A 79 22.97 -7.15 9.84
C VAL A 79 22.67 -8.04 8.64
N ALA A 80 21.67 -8.90 8.82
CA ALA A 80 20.96 -9.63 7.77
C ALA A 80 19.49 -9.19 7.76
N LEU A 81 18.88 -9.08 6.57
CA LEU A 81 17.50 -8.64 6.41
C LEU A 81 16.63 -9.76 5.84
N ASN A 82 15.48 -9.98 6.48
CA ASN A 82 14.32 -10.59 5.86
C ASN A 82 13.37 -9.46 5.45
N LEU A 83 13.13 -9.32 4.16
CA LEU A 83 12.27 -8.28 3.61
C LEU A 83 10.85 -8.82 3.45
N TYR A 84 9.87 -8.10 3.97
CA TYR A 84 8.45 -8.33 3.75
C TYR A 84 7.93 -7.12 2.98
N VAL A 85 7.76 -7.29 1.67
CA VAL A 85 7.54 -6.18 0.73
C VAL A 85 6.34 -6.45 -0.16
N PRO A 86 5.61 -5.42 -0.57
CA PRO A 86 4.38 -5.56 -1.34
C PRO A 86 4.63 -5.76 -2.83
N HIS A 87 5.81 -5.40 -3.34
CA HIS A 87 6.29 -5.69 -4.69
C HIS A 87 7.78 -5.31 -4.82
N SER A 88 8.46 -5.81 -5.86
CA SER A 88 9.86 -5.49 -6.20
C SER A 88 10.04 -4.82 -7.56
N GLY A 89 8.96 -4.50 -8.28
CA GLY A 89 9.01 -4.09 -9.70
C GLY A 89 9.56 -2.70 -9.97
N PHE A 90 9.98 -1.98 -8.94
CA PHE A 90 10.41 -0.59 -9.02
C PHE A 90 11.86 -0.41 -8.53
N LEU A 91 12.40 0.81 -8.67
CA LEU A 91 13.79 1.11 -8.33
C LEU A 91 14.17 0.62 -6.92
N LEU A 92 13.34 0.88 -5.92
CA LEU A 92 13.55 0.41 -4.54
C LEU A 92 13.70 -1.12 -4.46
N GLY A 93 12.82 -1.86 -5.16
CA GLY A 93 12.84 -3.32 -5.20
C GLY A 93 14.09 -3.86 -5.87
N LYS A 94 14.53 -3.26 -6.98
CA LYS A 94 15.80 -3.60 -7.64
C LYS A 94 16.98 -3.41 -6.69
N LEU A 95 17.03 -2.28 -5.98
CA LEU A 95 18.11 -1.98 -5.02
C LEU A 95 18.14 -2.97 -3.86
N PHE A 96 16.98 -3.37 -3.33
CA PHE A 96 16.88 -4.44 -2.33
C PHE A 96 17.34 -5.80 -2.87
N GLY A 97 17.00 -6.15 -4.12
CA GLY A 97 17.48 -7.39 -4.76
C GLY A 97 19.01 -7.41 -4.98
N MET A 98 19.65 -6.24 -5.04
CA MET A 98 21.11 -6.10 -5.14
C MET A 98 21.82 -6.00 -3.79
N ALA A 99 21.09 -5.82 -2.69
CA ALA A 99 21.67 -5.63 -1.37
C ALA A 99 22.17 -6.94 -0.76
N GLY A 100 23.47 -7.03 -0.48
CA GLY A 100 24.11 -8.22 0.08
C GLY A 100 23.68 -8.58 1.50
N VAL A 101 23.01 -7.67 2.21
CA VAL A 101 22.42 -7.94 3.54
C VAL A 101 21.08 -8.66 3.45
N VAL A 102 20.40 -8.67 2.29
CA VAL A 102 19.08 -9.30 2.13
C VAL A 102 19.25 -10.82 1.99
N LYS A 103 18.69 -11.57 2.94
CA LYS A 103 18.72 -13.04 2.97
C LYS A 103 17.45 -13.66 2.45
N SER A 104 16.31 -13.01 2.69
CA SER A 104 15.00 -13.52 2.31
C SER A 104 14.09 -12.39 1.90
N ILE A 105 13.27 -12.66 0.89
CA ILE A 105 12.23 -11.77 0.37
C ILE A 105 10.92 -12.53 0.45
N PHE A 106 9.97 -11.95 1.18
CA PHE A 106 8.59 -12.38 1.30
C PHE A 106 7.71 -11.33 0.63
N TYR A 107 6.87 -11.74 -0.32
CA TYR A 107 5.91 -10.83 -0.94
C TYR A 107 4.63 -10.74 -0.12
N LEU A 108 4.07 -9.55 0.01
CA LEU A 108 2.76 -9.30 0.60
C LEU A 108 1.77 -9.02 -0.52
N GLU A 109 0.57 -9.59 -0.44
CA GLU A 109 -0.48 -9.30 -1.41
C GLU A 109 -0.78 -7.79 -1.45
N GLU A 110 -0.80 -7.26 -2.67
CA GLU A 110 -1.16 -5.87 -2.93
C GLU A 110 -2.09 -5.77 -4.14
N GLY A 111 -3.28 -5.21 -3.89
CA GLY A 111 -4.27 -4.94 -4.91
C GLY A 111 -4.56 -6.13 -5.83
N SER A 112 -4.92 -5.86 -7.08
CA SER A 112 -5.09 -6.90 -8.10
C SER A 112 -3.76 -7.36 -8.72
N ALA A 113 -2.63 -6.69 -8.42
CA ALA A 113 -1.34 -7.04 -9.02
C ALA A 113 -0.91 -8.47 -8.66
N ALA A 114 -1.21 -8.92 -7.44
CA ALA A 114 -0.90 -10.27 -7.00
C ALA A 114 -1.64 -11.38 -7.76
N TYR A 115 -2.71 -11.05 -8.49
CA TYR A 115 -3.59 -11.99 -9.18
C TYR A 115 -3.17 -12.20 -10.64
N ASP A 116 -2.28 -11.34 -11.15
CA ASP A 116 -1.84 -11.36 -12.54
C ASP A 116 -0.54 -12.18 -12.70
N PRO A 117 -0.56 -13.31 -13.44
CA PRO A 117 0.66 -14.07 -13.75
C PRO A 117 1.78 -13.26 -14.38
N GLU A 118 1.42 -12.29 -15.23
CA GLU A 118 2.38 -11.57 -16.06
C GLU A 118 3.37 -10.78 -15.20
N ASN A 119 2.96 -10.39 -13.99
CA ASN A 119 3.81 -9.72 -13.00
C ASN A 119 4.98 -10.58 -12.48
N VAL A 120 4.97 -11.90 -12.75
CA VAL A 120 6.03 -12.87 -12.41
C VAL A 120 6.76 -13.36 -13.66
N THR A 121 6.00 -13.67 -14.73
CA THR A 121 6.56 -14.27 -15.94
C THR A 121 7.28 -13.26 -16.81
N ASP A 122 6.76 -12.02 -16.87
CA ASP A 122 7.18 -11.00 -17.80
C ASP A 122 7.70 -9.76 -17.06
N PRO A 123 8.87 -9.23 -17.45
CA PRO A 123 9.39 -8.05 -16.80
C PRO A 123 8.53 -6.83 -17.15
N TRP A 124 8.22 -6.04 -16.13
CA TRP A 124 7.55 -4.77 -16.27
C TRP A 124 8.48 -3.71 -16.90
N ASN A 125 7.88 -2.80 -17.67
CA ASN A 125 8.61 -1.71 -18.30
C ASN A 125 8.99 -0.66 -17.23
N SER A 126 10.20 -0.76 -16.69
CA SER A 126 10.74 0.25 -15.77
C SER A 126 11.27 1.46 -16.52
N VAL A 127 11.02 2.67 -16.00
CA VAL A 127 11.65 3.91 -16.46
C VAL A 127 13.18 3.76 -16.40
N GLU A 128 13.88 4.27 -17.40
CA GLU A 128 15.34 4.29 -17.41
C GLU A 128 15.88 5.12 -16.25
N VAL A 129 16.87 4.57 -15.55
CA VAL A 129 17.49 5.18 -14.38
C VAL A 129 18.79 5.84 -14.80
N ASP A 130 18.99 7.08 -14.37
CA ASP A 130 20.32 7.73 -14.42
C ASP A 130 21.25 7.05 -13.41
N THR A 131 22.02 6.08 -13.91
CA THR A 131 22.91 5.24 -13.11
C THR A 131 24.00 6.05 -12.41
N GLU A 132 24.51 7.12 -13.03
CA GLU A 132 25.56 7.96 -12.44
C GLU A 132 25.00 8.77 -11.28
N LEU A 133 23.85 9.43 -11.50
CA LEU A 133 23.15 10.17 -10.45
C LEU A 133 22.77 9.26 -9.28
N LEU A 134 22.22 8.08 -9.56
CA LEU A 134 21.83 7.10 -8.55
C LEU A 134 23.05 6.65 -7.73
N THR A 135 24.14 6.26 -8.40
CA THR A 135 25.36 5.79 -7.71
C THR A 135 25.91 6.87 -6.79
N ARG A 136 26.01 8.10 -7.28
CA ARG A 136 26.49 9.24 -6.50
C ARG A 136 25.60 9.50 -5.27
N GLU A 137 24.28 9.44 -5.40
CA GLU A 137 23.37 9.65 -4.27
C GLU A 137 23.46 8.52 -3.24
N LEU A 138 23.56 7.26 -3.68
CA LEU A 138 23.71 6.12 -2.77
C LEU A 138 25.04 6.16 -2.01
N GLU A 139 26.13 6.57 -2.66
CA GLU A 139 27.44 6.75 -2.01
C GLU A 139 27.44 7.92 -1.03
N ARG A 140 26.94 9.09 -1.44
CA ARG A 140 26.88 10.29 -0.61
C ARG A 140 26.13 10.03 0.71
N ARG A 141 25.13 9.16 0.69
CA ARG A 141 24.29 8.79 1.85
C ARG A 141 24.80 7.54 2.59
N GLY A 142 25.91 6.93 2.15
CA GLY A 142 26.47 5.73 2.77
C GLY A 142 25.62 4.46 2.64
N ILE A 143 24.65 4.45 1.71
CA ILE A 143 23.69 3.36 1.53
C ILE A 143 24.37 2.14 0.91
N ILE A 144 25.26 2.34 -0.07
CA ILE A 144 25.96 1.24 -0.75
C ILE A 144 26.70 0.37 0.26
N ASP A 145 27.45 0.99 1.16
CA ASP A 145 28.31 0.26 2.09
C ASP A 145 27.48 -0.38 3.22
N THR A 146 26.44 0.31 3.70
CA THR A 146 25.55 -0.20 4.77
C THR A 146 24.75 -1.41 4.32
N LEU A 147 24.12 -1.34 3.14
CA LEU A 147 23.31 -2.43 2.59
C LEU A 147 24.12 -3.43 1.76
N ARG A 148 25.42 -3.16 1.55
CA ARG A 148 26.31 -3.95 0.70
C ARG A 148 25.75 -4.13 -0.70
N ILE A 149 25.32 -3.02 -1.32
CA ILE A 149 24.78 -3.04 -2.68
C ILE A 149 25.87 -3.48 -3.65
N ASP A 150 25.57 -4.51 -4.46
CA ASP A 150 26.45 -5.00 -5.50
C ASP A 150 26.67 -3.92 -6.58
N ARG A 151 27.89 -3.37 -6.61
CA ARG A 151 28.28 -2.28 -7.52
C ARG A 151 28.29 -2.72 -8.99
N ASP A 152 28.58 -3.99 -9.27
CA ASP A 152 28.59 -4.54 -10.63
C ASP A 152 27.18 -4.75 -11.18
N LYS A 153 26.21 -5.00 -10.30
CA LYS A 153 24.78 -4.99 -10.66
C LYS A 153 24.24 -3.57 -10.78
N LEU A 154 24.63 -2.67 -9.87
CA LEU A 154 24.21 -1.27 -9.89
C LEU A 154 24.62 -0.56 -11.18
N SER A 155 25.85 -0.77 -11.65
CA SER A 155 26.33 -0.20 -12.93
C SER A 155 25.54 -0.66 -14.16
N ARG A 156 24.77 -1.74 -14.04
CA ARG A 156 23.92 -2.33 -15.08
C ARG A 156 22.44 -2.36 -14.69
N ILE A 157 22.00 -1.48 -13.78
CA ILE A 157 20.64 -1.50 -13.22
C ILE A 157 19.53 -1.46 -14.28
N ASN A 158 19.74 -0.74 -15.38
CA ASN A 158 18.79 -0.67 -16.50
C ASN A 158 18.66 -1.99 -17.26
N SER A 159 19.65 -2.87 -17.19
CA SER A 159 19.60 -4.22 -17.76
C SER A 159 19.06 -5.28 -16.81
N VAL A 160 18.86 -4.94 -15.53
CA VAL A 160 18.27 -5.86 -14.55
C VAL A 160 16.75 -5.91 -14.79
N PRO A 161 16.18 -7.10 -15.11
CA PRO A 161 14.75 -7.25 -15.29
C PRO A 161 13.97 -6.77 -14.06
N SER A 162 12.88 -6.06 -14.29
CA SER A 162 12.00 -5.58 -13.23
C SER A 162 10.76 -6.46 -13.18
N TYR A 163 10.54 -7.21 -12.10
CA TYR A 163 9.29 -7.94 -11.91
C TYR A 163 8.55 -7.36 -10.72
N PHE A 164 7.24 -7.15 -10.87
CA PHE A 164 6.38 -6.79 -9.73
C PHE A 164 6.57 -7.81 -8.61
N PHE A 165 6.62 -9.11 -8.94
CA PHE A 165 6.95 -10.18 -8.02
C PHE A 165 7.97 -11.14 -8.64
N ASP A 166 9.23 -11.10 -8.19
CA ASP A 166 10.27 -11.98 -8.71
C ASP A 166 10.37 -13.29 -7.92
N GLY A 167 9.53 -14.26 -8.28
CA GLY A 167 9.60 -15.62 -7.72
C GLY A 167 10.88 -16.40 -8.05
N ARG A 168 11.71 -15.92 -8.98
CA ARG A 168 12.97 -16.55 -9.37
C ARG A 168 14.17 -15.94 -8.67
N HIS A 169 13.97 -14.85 -7.92
CA HIS A 169 15.05 -14.21 -7.18
C HIS A 169 15.68 -15.20 -6.18
N PRO A 170 17.02 -15.29 -6.07
CA PRO A 170 17.66 -16.26 -5.17
C PRO A 170 17.26 -16.13 -3.70
N ALA A 171 16.90 -14.92 -3.27
CA ALA A 171 16.41 -14.65 -1.92
C ALA A 171 14.89 -14.85 -1.76
N TYR A 172 14.14 -15.23 -2.81
CA TYR A 172 12.70 -15.47 -2.70
C TYR A 172 12.42 -16.60 -1.69
N ALA A 173 11.66 -16.26 -0.64
CA ALA A 173 11.42 -17.17 0.49
C ALA A 173 9.94 -17.57 0.62
N GLY A 174 9.01 -16.77 0.08
CA GLY A 174 7.58 -17.08 0.05
C GLY A 174 6.72 -15.86 -0.20
N ALA A 175 5.41 -16.02 -0.09
CA ALA A 175 4.47 -14.91 -0.15
C ALA A 175 3.32 -15.09 0.84
N TYR A 176 2.73 -13.98 1.26
CA TYR A 176 1.59 -13.92 2.16
C TYR A 176 0.43 -13.21 1.46
N CYS A 177 -0.69 -13.89 1.38
CA CYS A 177 -1.89 -13.38 0.75
C CYS A 177 -3.10 -13.59 1.66
N VAL A 178 -4.20 -12.94 1.32
CA VAL A 178 -5.50 -13.15 1.93
C VAL A 178 -6.43 -13.92 0.99
N SER A 179 -6.07 -14.00 -0.30
CA SER A 179 -6.84 -14.72 -1.32
C SER A 179 -6.08 -15.93 -1.85
N GLU A 180 -6.80 -17.03 -2.06
CA GLU A 180 -6.28 -18.20 -2.81
C GLU A 180 -6.01 -17.89 -4.29
N LYS A 181 -6.60 -16.79 -4.80
CA LYS A 181 -6.39 -16.34 -6.18
C LYS A 181 -5.16 -15.46 -6.36
N ALA A 182 -4.55 -15.00 -5.26
CA ALA A 182 -3.32 -14.24 -5.29
C ALA A 182 -2.11 -15.19 -5.35
N PHE A 183 -1.06 -14.78 -6.08
CA PHE A 183 0.22 -15.46 -6.19
C PHE A 183 0.14 -16.91 -6.71
N THR A 184 -0.84 -17.23 -7.55
CA THR A 184 -1.06 -18.58 -8.11
C THR A 184 0.16 -19.16 -8.85
N HIS A 185 1.08 -18.30 -9.30
CA HIS A 185 2.31 -18.68 -10.02
C HIS A 185 3.56 -18.73 -9.14
N LEU A 186 3.46 -18.33 -7.86
CA LEU A 186 4.56 -18.38 -6.91
C LEU A 186 4.51 -19.67 -6.09
N THR A 187 5.67 -20.05 -5.53
CA THR A 187 5.78 -21.20 -4.61
C THR A 187 5.85 -20.72 -3.17
N LYS A 188 5.51 -21.58 -2.18
CA LYS A 188 5.56 -21.21 -0.74
C LYS A 188 4.67 -20.01 -0.40
N VAL A 189 3.46 -20.02 -0.96
CA VAL A 189 2.43 -19.02 -0.67
C VAL A 189 1.63 -19.47 0.56
N THR A 190 1.44 -18.56 1.50
CA THR A 190 0.62 -18.77 2.70
C THR A 190 -0.60 -17.86 2.64
N VAL A 191 -1.78 -18.46 2.58
CA VAL A 191 -3.06 -17.74 2.67
C VAL A 191 -3.37 -17.50 4.14
N LEU A 192 -3.55 -16.25 4.51
CA LEU A 192 -3.86 -15.79 5.86
C LEU A 192 -5.35 -15.61 6.02
N ASN A 193 -5.87 -16.03 7.17
CA ASN A 193 -7.27 -15.82 7.52
C ASN A 193 -7.38 -14.54 8.36
N LEU A 194 -7.62 -13.41 7.71
CA LEU A 194 -7.85 -12.15 8.41
C LEU A 194 -9.29 -12.12 8.95
N GLU A 195 -9.43 -11.86 10.25
CA GLU A 195 -10.73 -11.75 10.90
C GLU A 195 -11.35 -10.36 10.64
N CYS A 196 -12.67 -10.32 10.46
CA CYS A 196 -13.40 -9.07 10.42
C CYS A 196 -13.36 -8.39 11.79
N ILE A 197 -13.17 -7.07 11.79
CA ILE A 197 -13.12 -6.23 12.97
C ILE A 197 -14.49 -5.59 13.15
N GLU A 198 -15.17 -5.94 14.25
CA GLU A 198 -16.44 -5.35 14.60
C GLU A 198 -16.25 -3.93 15.16
N ILE A 199 -16.81 -2.96 14.45
CA ILE A 199 -16.93 -1.58 14.88
C ILE A 199 -18.41 -1.25 14.88
N ILE A 200 -19.04 -1.33 16.05
CA ILE A 200 -20.41 -0.81 16.21
C ILE A 200 -20.41 0.12 17.42
N PRO A 201 -20.26 1.44 17.22
CA PRO A 201 -20.53 2.42 18.25
C PRO A 201 -21.97 2.28 18.76
N GLN A 202 -22.18 2.50 20.05
CA GLN A 202 -23.52 2.41 20.65
C GLN A 202 -24.47 3.44 20.02
N GLY A 203 -25.56 2.98 19.39
CA GLY A 203 -26.67 3.82 18.94
C GLY A 203 -26.81 4.01 17.43
N GLU A 204 -25.85 3.56 16.62
CA GLU A 204 -25.93 3.62 15.16
C GLU A 204 -26.35 2.28 14.55
N GLN A 205 -27.25 2.31 13.56
CA GLN A 205 -27.81 1.10 12.94
C GLN A 205 -27.27 0.83 11.52
N VAL A 206 -26.82 1.87 10.81
CA VAL A 206 -26.37 1.76 9.42
C VAL A 206 -25.06 2.51 9.21
N TRP A 207 -24.09 1.84 8.61
CA TRP A 207 -22.78 2.42 8.32
C TRP A 207 -22.47 2.21 6.84
N VAL A 208 -22.26 3.30 6.11
CA VAL A 208 -21.88 3.23 4.69
C VAL A 208 -20.47 3.73 4.53
N CYS A 209 -19.59 2.89 3.98
CA CYS A 209 -18.24 3.30 3.59
C CYS A 209 -18.23 3.63 2.10
N LEU A 210 -17.93 4.88 1.77
CA LEU A 210 -17.80 5.36 0.40
C LEU A 210 -16.32 5.41 0.03
N LEU A 211 -15.95 4.64 -1.00
CA LEU A 211 -14.59 4.45 -1.49
C LEU A 211 -14.46 4.98 -2.93
N PRO A 212 -14.36 6.30 -3.14
CA PRO A 212 -14.09 6.87 -4.44
C PRO A 212 -12.66 6.55 -4.92
N CYS A 213 -12.54 5.97 -6.11
CA CYS A 213 -11.27 5.78 -6.82
C CYS A 213 -11.26 6.64 -8.09
N LEU A 214 -10.61 7.81 -8.03
CA LEU A 214 -10.61 8.78 -9.12
C LEU A 214 -9.24 8.89 -9.80
N LEU A 215 -8.19 8.32 -9.20
CA LEU A 215 -6.82 8.35 -9.70
C LEU A 215 -6.71 7.85 -11.15
N ASN A 216 -7.41 6.77 -11.47
CA ASN A 216 -7.45 6.17 -12.81
C ASN A 216 -8.12 7.09 -13.84
N TYR A 217 -8.98 8.02 -13.40
CA TYR A 217 -9.59 9.02 -14.26
C TYR A 217 -8.67 10.24 -14.40
N PHE A 218 -7.98 10.66 -13.35
CA PHE A 218 -7.05 11.79 -13.44
C PHE A 218 -5.87 11.55 -14.36
N SER A 219 -5.30 10.34 -14.34
CA SER A 219 -4.25 9.93 -15.28
C SER A 219 -4.73 9.89 -16.74
N ALA A 220 -6.04 9.71 -16.98
CA ALA A 220 -6.62 9.72 -18.32
C ALA A 220 -6.99 11.13 -18.82
N LEU A 221 -7.18 12.10 -17.92
CA LEU A 221 -7.68 13.45 -18.20
C LEU A 221 -6.58 14.53 -18.18
N GLU A 222 -5.35 14.18 -18.59
CA GLU A 222 -4.18 15.07 -18.56
C GLU A 222 -4.30 16.32 -19.46
N LYS A 223 -5.32 16.38 -20.34
CA LYS A 223 -5.52 17.49 -21.28
C LYS A 223 -6.52 18.50 -20.74
N GLU A 224 -6.22 19.78 -20.94
CA GLU A 224 -7.09 20.90 -20.53
C GLU A 224 -8.50 20.82 -21.16
N SER A 225 -8.63 20.15 -22.31
CA SER A 225 -9.91 19.87 -22.98
C SER A 225 -10.88 19.03 -22.15
N ASP A 226 -10.38 18.25 -21.19
CA ASP A 226 -11.16 17.25 -20.48
C ASP A 226 -11.70 17.77 -19.14
N ARG A 227 -11.34 19.02 -18.80
CA ARG A 227 -11.74 19.71 -17.58
C ARG A 227 -13.27 19.84 -17.39
N PRO A 228 -14.09 20.13 -18.41
CA PRO A 228 -15.55 20.16 -18.24
C PRO A 228 -16.15 18.79 -17.90
N MET A 229 -15.55 17.70 -18.37
CA MET A 229 -15.98 16.35 -17.99
C MET A 229 -15.63 16.08 -16.54
N LEU A 230 -14.41 16.42 -16.12
CA LEU A 230 -13.99 16.31 -14.73
C LEU A 230 -14.93 17.08 -13.80
N ASP A 231 -15.27 18.33 -14.12
CA ASP A 231 -16.18 19.14 -13.30
C ASP A 231 -17.58 18.51 -13.17
N LYS A 232 -18.11 17.88 -14.23
CA LYS A 232 -19.37 17.13 -14.19
C LYS A 232 -19.27 15.90 -13.28
N LEU A 233 -18.18 15.15 -13.37
CA LEU A 233 -17.93 13.98 -12.52
C LEU A 233 -17.84 14.38 -11.04
N LEU A 234 -17.08 15.43 -10.73
CA LEU A 234 -16.96 15.95 -9.38
C LEU A 234 -18.29 16.47 -8.83
N TYR A 235 -19.11 17.10 -9.69
CA TYR A 235 -20.46 17.50 -9.32
C TYR A 235 -21.39 16.29 -9.05
N GLY A 236 -21.35 15.27 -9.92
CA GLY A 236 -22.09 14.02 -9.73
C GLY A 236 -21.68 13.31 -8.44
N LEU A 237 -20.39 13.29 -8.13
CA LEU A 237 -19.86 12.75 -6.89
C LEU A 237 -20.41 13.51 -5.67
N ILE A 238 -20.43 14.85 -5.68
CA ILE A 238 -21.03 15.65 -4.60
C ILE A 238 -22.51 15.32 -4.42
N LEU A 239 -23.27 15.22 -5.52
CA LEU A 239 -24.69 14.87 -5.46
C LEU A 239 -24.91 13.49 -4.86
N MET A 240 -24.09 12.51 -5.25
CA MET A 240 -24.14 11.17 -4.69
C MET A 240 -23.89 11.18 -3.18
N VAL A 241 -22.84 11.84 -2.71
CA VAL A 241 -22.56 11.94 -1.26
C VAL A 241 -23.70 12.61 -0.52
N ARG A 242 -24.25 13.70 -1.06
CA ARG A 242 -25.40 14.37 -0.45
C ARG A 242 -26.62 13.45 -0.36
N MET A 243 -26.90 12.66 -1.38
CA MET A 243 -28.01 11.70 -1.37
C MET A 243 -27.76 10.58 -0.36
N GLN A 244 -26.57 9.95 -0.37
CA GLN A 244 -26.22 8.88 0.55
C GLN A 244 -26.22 9.36 2.00
N SER A 245 -25.72 10.57 2.26
CA SER A 245 -25.77 11.21 3.57
C SER A 245 -27.20 11.32 4.09
N ALA A 246 -28.12 11.84 3.27
CA ALA A 246 -29.52 11.98 3.65
C ALA A 246 -30.20 10.63 3.91
N LEU A 247 -29.90 9.61 3.09
CA LEU A 247 -30.45 8.26 3.26
C LEU A 247 -29.96 7.60 4.55
N VAL A 248 -28.65 7.67 4.80
CA VAL A 248 -28.03 7.05 5.97
C VAL A 248 -28.44 7.77 7.26
N GLN A 249 -28.56 9.10 7.25
CA GLN A 249 -29.10 9.86 8.38
C GLN A 249 -30.55 9.49 8.69
N ASN A 250 -31.40 9.28 7.68
CA ASN A 250 -32.79 8.83 7.88
C ASN A 250 -32.85 7.46 8.56
N ALA A 251 -31.91 6.56 8.22
CA ALA A 251 -31.80 5.24 8.83
C ALA A 251 -31.07 5.21 10.18
N GLY A 252 -30.70 6.37 10.76
CA GLY A 252 -30.00 6.43 12.05
C GLY A 252 -28.56 5.93 11.99
N GLY A 253 -27.82 6.35 10.96
CA GLY A 253 -26.47 5.89 10.68
C GLY A 253 -25.47 6.99 10.29
N ALA A 254 -24.25 6.58 9.91
CA ALA A 254 -23.18 7.46 9.43
C ALA A 254 -22.62 7.07 8.05
N LEU A 255 -22.28 8.11 7.27
CA LEU A 255 -21.54 7.99 6.02
C LEU A 255 -20.05 8.27 6.29
N VAL A 256 -19.22 7.27 6.07
CA VAL A 256 -17.76 7.36 6.18
C VAL A 256 -17.16 7.40 4.78
N ILE A 257 -16.22 8.31 4.55
CA ILE A 257 -15.66 8.58 3.23
C ILE A 257 -14.15 8.39 3.26
N LYS A 258 -13.62 7.54 2.38
CA LYS A 258 -12.18 7.31 2.24
C LYS A 258 -11.72 7.57 0.81
N PHE A 259 -10.99 8.65 0.58
CA PHE A 259 -10.28 8.86 -0.68
C PHE A 259 -9.00 8.01 -0.76
N HIS A 260 -8.59 7.67 -1.97
CA HIS A 260 -7.21 7.26 -2.21
C HIS A 260 -6.24 8.40 -1.84
N PRO A 261 -5.06 8.13 -1.25
CA PRO A 261 -4.10 9.17 -0.86
C PRO A 261 -3.75 10.17 -1.96
N ALA A 262 -3.66 9.70 -3.20
CA ALA A 262 -3.39 10.54 -4.37
C ALA A 262 -4.58 11.44 -4.74
N ASP A 263 -5.82 10.94 -4.65
CA ASP A 263 -7.02 11.74 -4.89
C ASP A 263 -7.15 12.85 -3.86
N ASP A 264 -6.94 12.51 -2.58
CA ASP A 264 -6.99 13.49 -1.48
C ASP A 264 -5.92 14.59 -1.60
N ALA A 265 -4.76 14.26 -2.17
CA ALA A 265 -3.69 15.21 -2.45
C ALA A 265 -3.98 16.09 -3.68
N TYR A 266 -4.67 15.54 -4.68
CA TYR A 266 -5.05 16.27 -5.90
C TYR A 266 -6.12 17.33 -5.63
N PHE A 267 -7.10 17.02 -4.77
CA PHE A 267 -8.23 17.92 -4.55
C PHE A 267 -7.90 19.14 -3.69
N LYS A 268 -8.37 20.31 -4.15
CA LYS A 268 -8.33 21.56 -3.37
C LYS A 268 -9.17 21.44 -2.10
N ASP A 269 -8.74 22.12 -1.05
CA ASP A 269 -9.40 22.09 0.26
C ASP A 269 -10.88 22.52 0.21
N ALA A 270 -11.24 23.49 -0.63
CA ALA A 270 -12.62 23.92 -0.79
C ALA A 270 -13.54 22.79 -1.30
N PHE A 271 -13.05 21.95 -2.21
CA PHE A 271 -13.80 20.77 -2.68
C PHE A 271 -13.92 19.75 -1.55
N LYS A 272 -12.81 19.42 -0.88
CA LYS A 272 -12.79 18.47 0.24
C LYS A 272 -13.71 18.90 1.38
N GLN A 273 -13.72 20.18 1.74
CA GLN A 273 -14.63 20.73 2.76
C GLN A 273 -16.11 20.58 2.35
N ASN A 274 -16.44 20.86 1.09
CA ASN A 274 -17.81 20.66 0.60
C ASN A 274 -18.17 19.17 0.56
N TYR A 275 -17.22 18.31 0.23
CA TYR A 275 -17.41 16.87 0.15
C TYR A 275 -17.64 16.23 1.54
N TYR A 276 -16.74 16.49 2.48
CA TYR A 276 -16.82 16.04 3.87
C TYR A 276 -17.87 16.80 4.70
N ARG A 277 -18.57 17.79 4.14
CA ARG A 277 -19.75 18.37 4.80
C ARG A 277 -20.88 17.34 4.98
N TYR A 278 -20.92 16.33 4.12
CA TYR A 278 -22.00 15.35 4.05
C TYR A 278 -21.60 13.98 4.62
N GLY A 279 -20.37 13.80 5.09
CA GLY A 279 -19.91 12.56 5.68
C GLY A 279 -18.58 12.75 6.42
N THR A 280 -18.19 11.77 7.22
CA THR A 280 -16.97 11.85 8.01
C THR A 280 -15.80 11.27 7.22
N ALA A 281 -14.67 11.99 7.19
CA ALA A 281 -13.44 11.44 6.63
C ALA A 281 -13.02 10.18 7.39
N TYR A 282 -12.54 9.16 6.70
CA TYR A 282 -12.20 7.85 7.25
C TYR A 282 -11.26 7.97 8.47
N ASP A 283 -10.12 8.64 8.34
CA ASP A 283 -9.17 8.78 9.45
C ASP A 283 -9.77 9.52 10.65
N ALA A 284 -10.61 10.54 10.40
CA ALA A 284 -11.30 11.26 11.45
C ALA A 284 -12.33 10.36 12.15
N PHE A 285 -13.06 9.55 11.39
CA PHE A 285 -14.00 8.59 11.92
C PHE A 285 -13.32 7.59 12.87
N PHE A 286 -12.26 6.93 12.40
CA PHE A 286 -11.51 5.97 13.21
C PHE A 286 -10.87 6.62 14.44
N LYS A 287 -10.29 7.82 14.30
CA LYS A 287 -9.72 8.57 15.42
C LYS A 287 -10.76 8.93 16.50
N MET A 288 -11.95 9.39 16.11
CA MET A 288 -13.01 9.74 17.07
C MET A 288 -13.51 8.55 17.88
N ASN A 289 -13.39 7.33 17.33
CA ASN A 289 -13.87 6.11 17.94
C ASN A 289 -12.73 5.21 18.46
N GLU A 290 -11.50 5.72 18.51
CA GLU A 290 -10.32 5.01 19.00
C GLU A 290 -10.03 3.68 18.28
N PHE A 291 -10.39 3.60 17.00
CA PHE A 291 -10.11 2.45 16.14
C PHE A 291 -8.89 2.68 15.24
N ASP A 292 -8.30 1.59 14.77
CA ASP A 292 -7.12 1.63 13.93
C ASP A 292 -7.43 1.92 12.46
N ALA A 293 -7.21 3.14 11.97
CA ALA A 293 -7.47 3.48 10.57
C ALA A 293 -6.60 2.71 9.54
N GLY A 294 -5.55 1.98 9.97
CA GLY A 294 -4.61 1.34 9.07
C GLY A 294 -5.16 0.13 8.29
N TYR A 295 -6.11 -0.61 8.87
CA TYR A 295 -6.61 -1.85 8.26
C TYR A 295 -7.40 -1.62 6.95
N GLU A 296 -7.44 -2.66 6.13
CA GLU A 296 -8.24 -2.75 4.92
C GLU A 296 -9.72 -2.49 5.24
N PRO A 297 -10.37 -1.49 4.61
CA PRO A 297 -11.79 -1.19 4.83
C PRO A 297 -12.71 -2.40 4.79
N GLY A 298 -12.44 -3.37 3.91
CA GLY A 298 -13.21 -4.62 3.84
C GLY A 298 -13.22 -5.44 5.13
N LEU A 299 -12.22 -5.29 6.01
CA LEU A 299 -12.19 -5.97 7.30
C LEU A 299 -13.13 -5.35 8.33
N TYR A 300 -13.53 -4.09 8.15
CA TYR A 300 -14.41 -3.41 9.09
C TYR A 300 -15.87 -3.69 8.82
N ASN A 301 -16.65 -3.85 9.89
CA ASN A 301 -18.07 -4.24 9.82
C ASN A 301 -19.05 -3.13 9.34
N PHE A 302 -18.71 -2.36 8.30
CA PHE A 302 -19.66 -1.44 7.65
C PHE A 302 -20.87 -2.20 7.08
N THR A 303 -22.07 -1.62 7.14
CA THR A 303 -23.30 -2.22 6.60
C THR A 303 -23.22 -2.37 5.08
N LYS A 304 -22.76 -1.32 4.38
CA LYS A 304 -22.56 -1.31 2.93
C LYS A 304 -21.29 -0.58 2.56
N PHE A 305 -20.70 -0.97 1.44
CA PHE A 305 -19.59 -0.29 0.80
C PHE A 305 -20.04 0.18 -0.57
N ILE A 306 -19.83 1.45 -0.87
CA ILE A 306 -20.06 2.01 -2.19
C ILE A 306 -18.69 2.28 -2.78
N VAL A 307 -18.28 1.46 -3.75
CA VAL A 307 -17.00 1.60 -4.45
C VAL A 307 -17.27 2.28 -5.79
N ILE A 308 -16.61 3.42 -6.01
CA ILE A 308 -16.78 4.19 -7.23
C ILE A 308 -15.57 3.97 -8.11
N ASN A 309 -15.83 3.56 -9.35
CA ASN A 309 -14.88 3.14 -10.37
C ASN A 309 -14.09 1.87 -10.01
N PRO A 310 -13.38 1.26 -10.97
CA PRO A 310 -12.59 0.06 -10.72
C PRO A 310 -11.54 0.30 -9.62
N SER A 311 -11.58 -0.52 -8.57
CA SER A 311 -10.68 -0.46 -7.42
C SER A 311 -10.45 -1.86 -6.85
N SER A 312 -9.24 -2.11 -6.34
CA SER A 312 -8.96 -3.33 -5.57
C SER A 312 -9.78 -3.43 -4.28
N ALA A 313 -10.35 -2.33 -3.79
CA ALA A 313 -11.24 -2.37 -2.63
C ALA A 313 -12.46 -3.26 -2.87
N SER A 314 -13.04 -3.27 -4.08
CA SER A 314 -14.17 -4.16 -4.43
C SER A 314 -13.83 -5.62 -4.15
N LEU A 315 -12.63 -6.05 -4.56
CA LEU A 315 -12.13 -7.41 -4.38
C LEU A 315 -12.04 -7.79 -2.90
N TYR A 316 -11.46 -6.92 -2.07
CA TYR A 316 -11.32 -7.18 -0.64
C TYR A 316 -12.66 -7.16 0.10
N ILE A 317 -13.55 -6.24 -0.26
CA ILE A 317 -14.90 -6.18 0.33
C ILE A 317 -15.68 -7.45 -0.04
N GLU A 318 -15.68 -7.85 -1.31
CA GLU A 318 -16.36 -9.07 -1.75
C GLU A 318 -15.79 -10.30 -1.02
N GLN A 319 -14.47 -10.36 -0.85
CA GLN A 319 -13.83 -11.48 -0.18
C GLN A 319 -14.15 -11.54 1.33
N PHE A 320 -14.05 -10.43 2.05
CA PHE A 320 -14.20 -10.42 3.52
C PHE A 320 -15.65 -10.29 3.98
N ARG A 321 -16.49 -9.59 3.21
CA ARG A 321 -17.87 -9.26 3.60
C ARG A 321 -18.92 -9.91 2.70
N GLY A 322 -18.54 -10.33 1.50
CA GLY A 322 -19.46 -10.86 0.51
C GLY A 322 -20.02 -9.79 -0.44
N ALA A 323 -20.39 -10.22 -1.65
CA ALA A 323 -20.91 -9.34 -2.70
C ALA A 323 -22.15 -8.54 -2.27
N ASP A 324 -22.97 -9.08 -1.36
CA ASP A 324 -24.16 -8.39 -0.84
C ASP A 324 -23.81 -7.10 -0.09
N HIS A 325 -22.58 -6.94 0.42
CA HIS A 325 -22.15 -5.71 1.09
C HIS A 325 -21.62 -4.65 0.12
N LEU A 326 -21.36 -5.01 -1.14
CA LEU A 326 -20.74 -4.15 -2.15
C LEU A 326 -21.78 -3.54 -3.08
N VAL A 327 -21.65 -2.24 -3.32
CA VAL A 327 -22.35 -1.51 -4.37
C VAL A 327 -21.29 -0.88 -5.26
N GLU A 328 -21.12 -1.42 -6.46
CA GLU A 328 -20.23 -0.83 -7.46
C GLU A 328 -20.95 0.25 -8.25
N VAL A 329 -20.32 1.41 -8.37
CA VAL A 329 -20.79 2.51 -9.21
C VAL A 329 -19.69 2.86 -10.19
N ARG A 330 -20.05 3.03 -11.47
CA ARG A 330 -19.13 3.51 -12.51
C ARG A 330 -19.65 4.84 -13.02
N PHE A 331 -18.74 5.77 -13.24
CA PHE A 331 -19.05 6.96 -14.01
C PHE A 331 -18.55 6.75 -15.44
N ASP A 332 -19.48 6.43 -16.34
CA ASP A 332 -19.26 6.25 -17.78
C ASP A 332 -19.71 7.45 -18.62
#